data_AF-A0A6I3ZFI1-F1
#
_entry.id   AF-A0A6I3ZFI1-F1
#
_cell.length_a   1.000
_cell.length_b   1.000
_cell.length_c   1.000
_cell.angle_alpha   90.00
_cell.angle_beta   90.00
_cell.angle_gamma   90.00
#
_symmetry.space_group_name_H-M   'P 1'
#
loop_
_entity.id
_entity.type
_entity.pdbx_description
1 polymer ?
#
loop_
_entity_poly.entity_id
_entity_poly.type
_entity_poly.pdbx_seq_one_letter_code
_entity_poly.pdbx_strand_id
1 'polypeptide(L)'
;MGVLGAFLSTWDDARAAFGSGTPVGGSAFDMSAKFQDLRSTVLSAAPGGEWTGTAAEAYDDRNRAHAGTIGRLAELDRRLGAEIDRSAAVVTAGRRDLDSVKQWVIDAAASAPPTAAGVRGLLPVVANGTAEIAAIIHRSNADMDAIAARIREIGSRYDELTARGADC
;
A
#
# COMPACT_ATOMS: atom_id res chain seq x y z
N MET A 1 30.18 22.59 -8.62
CA MET A 1 28.76 22.45 -8.24
C MET A 1 28.49 23.41 -7.09
N GLY A 2 27.51 24.32 -7.23
CA GLY A 2 27.08 25.21 -6.14
C GLY A 2 26.09 24.54 -5.20
N VAL A 3 25.76 25.19 -4.08
CA VAL A 3 24.86 24.65 -3.03
C VAL A 3 23.48 24.23 -3.59
N LEU A 4 22.93 24.99 -4.54
CA LEU A 4 21.69 24.64 -5.24
C LEU A 4 21.83 23.37 -6.09
N GLY A 5 22.97 23.19 -6.76
CA GLY A 5 23.23 21.99 -7.56
C GLY A 5 23.35 20.73 -6.69
N ALA A 6 23.96 20.85 -5.51
CA ALA A 6 24.02 19.76 -4.55
C ALA A 6 22.61 19.37 -4.06
N PHE A 7 21.78 20.36 -3.71
CA PHE A 7 20.38 20.14 -3.35
C PHE A 7 19.59 19.42 -4.45
N LEU A 8 19.70 19.89 -5.70
CA LEU A 8 18.99 19.28 -6.83
C LEU A 8 19.40 17.81 -7.04
N SER A 9 20.69 17.50 -6.89
CA SER A 9 21.17 16.11 -6.94
C SER A 9 20.56 15.26 -5.82
N THR A 10 20.57 15.76 -4.57
CA THR A 10 19.94 15.05 -3.43
C THR A 10 18.44 14.85 -3.64
N TRP A 11 17.76 15.84 -4.22
CA TRP A 11 16.36 15.73 -4.57
C TRP A 11 16.13 14.69 -5.68
N ASP A 12 16.95 14.64 -6.72
CA ASP A 12 16.84 13.67 -7.81
C ASP A 12 16.97 12.24 -7.25
N ASP A 13 17.95 12.00 -6.38
CA ASP A 13 18.16 10.72 -5.70
C ASP A 13 16.96 10.33 -4.83
N ALA A 14 16.46 11.27 -4.02
CA ALA A 14 15.26 11.05 -3.20
C ALA A 14 14.03 10.73 -4.05
N ARG A 15 13.83 11.48 -5.14
CA ARG A 15 12.70 11.31 -6.05
C ARG A 15 12.75 9.99 -6.81
N ALA A 16 13.95 9.50 -7.11
CA ALA A 16 14.19 8.20 -7.73
C ALA A 16 13.88 7.03 -6.77
N ALA A 17 14.08 7.17 -5.47
CA ALA A 17 13.75 6.14 -4.48
C ALA A 17 12.24 5.82 -4.42
N PHE A 18 11.39 6.78 -4.79
CA PHE A 18 9.94 6.55 -4.95
C PHE A 18 9.57 5.89 -6.28
N GLY A 19 10.53 5.58 -7.16
CA GLY A 19 10.33 4.99 -8.47
C GLY A 19 9.67 5.92 -9.51
N SER A 20 9.28 5.33 -10.63
CA SER A 20 8.62 6.00 -11.76
C SER A 20 7.27 5.36 -12.09
N GLY A 21 6.52 5.95 -13.03
CA GLY A 21 5.21 5.46 -13.48
C GLY A 21 4.09 5.59 -12.44
N THR A 22 2.88 5.16 -12.80
CA THR A 22 1.75 5.11 -11.88
C THR A 22 1.95 3.93 -10.91
N PRO A 23 1.93 4.14 -9.59
CA PRO A 23 2.01 3.05 -8.64
C PRO A 23 0.86 2.05 -8.87
N VAL A 24 1.16 0.76 -8.73
CA VAL A 24 0.17 -0.31 -8.91
C VAL A 24 -0.86 -0.24 -7.78
N GLY A 25 -2.14 -0.18 -8.16
CA GLY A 25 -3.26 -0.21 -7.21
C GLY A 25 -3.62 -1.61 -6.73
N GLY A 26 -4.37 -1.65 -5.65
CA GLY A 26 -4.81 -2.85 -4.95
C GLY A 26 -5.85 -3.69 -5.65
N SER A 27 -6.57 -3.12 -6.63
CA SER A 27 -7.64 -3.82 -7.35
C SER A 27 -7.15 -5.09 -8.07
N ALA A 28 -5.86 -5.16 -8.44
CA ALA A 28 -5.27 -6.35 -9.04
C ALA A 28 -5.10 -7.51 -8.03
N PHE A 29 -5.15 -7.22 -6.73
CA PHE A 29 -4.97 -8.15 -5.62
C PHE A 29 -6.27 -8.38 -4.82
N ASP A 30 -7.36 -7.73 -5.22
CA ASP A 30 -8.68 -7.91 -4.62
C ASP A 30 -9.55 -8.81 -5.50
N MET A 31 -9.56 -10.12 -5.20
CA MET A 31 -10.45 -11.08 -5.84
C MET A 31 -11.69 -11.38 -4.97
N SER A 32 -11.98 -10.52 -3.99
CA SER A 32 -13.03 -10.76 -2.99
C SER A 32 -14.40 -10.98 -3.62
N ALA A 33 -14.74 -10.25 -4.68
CA ALA A 33 -16.01 -10.42 -5.40
C ALA A 33 -16.15 -11.86 -5.94
N LYS A 34 -15.10 -12.39 -6.59
CA LYS A 34 -15.09 -13.76 -7.11
C LYS A 34 -15.20 -14.80 -6.00
N PHE A 35 -14.57 -14.55 -4.84
CA PHE A 35 -14.73 -15.42 -3.69
C PHE A 35 -16.15 -15.35 -3.10
N GLN A 36 -16.79 -14.19 -3.06
CA GLN A 36 -18.20 -14.11 -2.63
C GLN A 36 -19.13 -14.86 -3.59
N ASP A 37 -18.89 -14.79 -4.90
CA ASP A 37 -19.64 -15.57 -5.90
C ASP A 37 -19.45 -17.08 -5.71
N LEU A 38 -18.20 -17.51 -5.47
CA LEU A 38 -17.88 -18.91 -5.16
C LEU A 38 -18.57 -19.35 -3.87
N ARG A 39 -18.56 -18.52 -2.82
CA ARG A 39 -19.26 -18.78 -1.56
C ARG A 39 -20.75 -18.95 -1.79
N SER A 40 -21.36 -18.09 -2.62
CA SER A 40 -22.79 -18.21 -2.96
C SER A 40 -23.07 -19.52 -3.70
N THR A 41 -22.20 -19.91 -4.64
CA THR A 41 -22.30 -21.19 -5.36
C THR A 41 -22.24 -22.37 -4.39
N VAL A 42 -21.29 -22.39 -3.46
CA VAL A 42 -21.18 -23.43 -2.44
C VAL A 42 -22.45 -23.47 -1.59
N LEU A 43 -22.92 -22.35 -1.05
CA LEU A 43 -24.15 -22.31 -0.26
C LEU A 43 -25.39 -22.80 -1.04
N SER A 44 -25.45 -22.56 -2.35
CA SER A 44 -26.56 -23.02 -3.20
C SER A 44 -26.60 -24.54 -3.38
N ALA A 45 -25.49 -25.23 -3.13
CA ALA A 45 -25.41 -26.69 -3.18
C ALA A 45 -25.95 -27.36 -1.89
N ALA A 46 -26.42 -26.59 -0.91
CA ALA A 46 -27.00 -27.14 0.31
C ALA A 46 -28.15 -28.13 0.01
N PRO A 47 -28.38 -29.14 0.86
CA PRO A 47 -29.47 -30.08 0.67
C PRO A 47 -30.81 -29.34 0.59
N GLY A 48 -31.57 -29.59 -0.49
CA GLY A 48 -32.95 -29.11 -0.62
C GLY A 48 -33.92 -29.93 0.24
N GLY A 49 -35.22 -29.58 0.21
CA GLY A 49 -36.24 -30.25 1.01
C GLY A 49 -36.44 -31.75 0.71
N GLU A 50 -35.98 -32.22 -0.45
CA GLU A 50 -36.09 -33.62 -0.89
C GLU A 50 -35.01 -34.53 -0.31
N TRP A 51 -33.88 -33.96 0.16
CA TRP A 51 -32.78 -34.73 0.76
C TRP A 51 -32.65 -34.42 2.24
N THR A 52 -33.10 -35.36 3.07
CA THR A 52 -33.18 -35.20 4.52
C THR A 52 -32.48 -36.34 5.26
N GLY A 53 -32.24 -36.15 6.57
CA GLY A 53 -31.60 -37.14 7.44
C GLY A 53 -30.12 -36.84 7.69
N THR A 54 -29.46 -37.69 8.48
CA THR A 54 -28.10 -37.46 8.99
C THR A 54 -27.05 -37.22 7.91
N ALA A 55 -27.19 -37.85 6.74
CA ALA A 55 -26.28 -37.61 5.62
C ALA A 55 -26.45 -36.21 5.01
N ALA A 56 -27.69 -35.72 4.92
CA ALA A 56 -27.96 -34.36 4.46
C ALA A 56 -27.43 -33.33 5.46
N GLU A 57 -27.65 -33.54 6.76
CA GLU A 57 -27.13 -32.67 7.82
C GLU A 57 -25.60 -32.58 7.79
N ALA A 58 -24.90 -33.71 7.71
CA ALA A 58 -23.44 -33.75 7.63
C ALA A 58 -22.90 -33.03 6.37
N TYR A 59 -23.62 -33.13 5.24
CA TYR A 59 -23.27 -32.39 4.04
C TYR A 59 -23.50 -30.89 4.21
N ASP A 60 -24.63 -30.45 4.76
CA ASP A 60 -24.92 -29.02 4.99
C ASP A 60 -23.86 -28.40 5.92
N ASP A 61 -23.50 -29.09 7.00
CA ASP A 61 -22.44 -28.66 7.92
C ASP A 61 -21.11 -28.45 7.18
N ARG A 62 -20.72 -29.41 6.33
CA ARG A 62 -19.49 -29.30 5.53
C ARG A 62 -19.59 -28.18 4.51
N ASN A 63 -20.74 -28.02 3.87
CA ASN A 63 -21.00 -26.97 2.90
C ASN A 63 -20.88 -25.57 3.53
N ARG A 64 -21.47 -25.38 4.71
CA ARG A 64 -21.33 -24.14 5.50
C ARG A 64 -19.89 -23.90 5.94
N ALA A 65 -19.15 -24.94 6.33
CA ALA A 65 -17.75 -24.81 6.68
C ALA A 65 -16.90 -24.31 5.49
N HIS A 66 -17.11 -24.87 4.30
CA HIS A 66 -16.46 -24.41 3.07
C HIS A 66 -16.82 -22.97 2.72
N ALA A 67 -18.11 -22.63 2.73
CA ALA A 67 -18.59 -21.27 2.50
C ALA A 67 -17.99 -20.27 3.49
N GLY A 68 -17.82 -20.67 4.76
CA GLY A 68 -17.16 -19.88 5.79
C GLY A 68 -15.68 -19.64 5.51
N THR A 69 -14.94 -20.65 5.04
CA THR A 69 -13.54 -20.49 4.65
C THR A 69 -13.40 -19.57 3.44
N ILE A 70 -14.23 -19.74 2.41
CA ILE A 70 -14.22 -18.87 1.22
C ILE A 70 -14.55 -17.42 1.60
N GLY A 71 -15.51 -17.21 2.50
CA GLY A 71 -15.83 -15.86 3.00
C GLY A 71 -14.66 -15.20 3.72
N ARG A 72 -13.84 -15.96 4.46
CA ARG A 72 -12.62 -15.44 5.09
C ARG A 72 -11.53 -15.13 4.06
N LEU A 73 -11.38 -15.94 3.01
CA LEU A 73 -10.46 -15.64 1.90
C LEU A 73 -10.87 -14.33 1.21
N ALA A 74 -12.16 -14.14 0.93
CA ALA A 74 -12.67 -12.89 0.34
C ALA A 74 -12.31 -11.66 1.18
N GLU A 75 -12.44 -11.76 2.50
CA GLU A 75 -12.10 -10.67 3.42
C GLU A 75 -10.59 -10.35 3.38
N LEU A 76 -9.74 -11.38 3.39
CA LEU A 76 -8.30 -11.19 3.35
C LEU A 76 -7.84 -10.56 2.02
N ASP A 77 -8.39 -10.99 0.89
CA ASP A 77 -8.07 -10.43 -0.44
C ASP A 77 -8.42 -8.94 -0.51
N ARG A 78 -9.61 -8.58 -0.05
CA ARG A 78 -10.05 -7.18 0.00
C ARG A 78 -9.12 -6.33 0.86
N ARG A 79 -8.72 -6.85 2.02
CA ARG A 79 -7.78 -6.17 2.92
C ARG A 79 -6.39 -6.03 2.30
N LEU A 80 -5.91 -7.07 1.61
CA LEU A 80 -4.64 -7.04 0.89
C LEU A 80 -4.66 -5.94 -0.17
N GLY A 81 -5.70 -5.92 -1.03
CA GLY A 81 -5.89 -4.86 -2.01
C GLY A 81 -5.84 -3.47 -1.37
N ALA A 82 -6.60 -3.24 -0.29
CA ALA A 82 -6.59 -1.96 0.40
C ALA A 82 -5.21 -1.53 0.95
N GLU A 83 -4.38 -2.47 1.42
CA GLU A 83 -3.02 -2.15 1.85
C GLU A 83 -2.09 -1.81 0.68
N ILE A 84 -2.26 -2.46 -0.48
CA ILE A 84 -1.52 -2.11 -1.70
C ILE A 84 -1.91 -0.70 -2.19
N ASP A 85 -3.20 -0.34 -2.14
CA ASP A 85 -3.64 1.03 -2.44
C ASP A 85 -3.01 2.06 -1.50
N ARG A 86 -2.85 1.72 -0.21
CA ARG A 86 -2.17 2.58 0.75
C ARG A 86 -0.69 2.75 0.42
N SER A 87 0.01 1.68 0.02
CA SER A 87 1.40 1.79 -0.45
C SER A 87 1.50 2.69 -1.68
N ALA A 88 0.61 2.53 -2.67
CA ALA A 88 0.54 3.39 -3.84
C ALA A 88 0.31 4.87 -3.48
N ALA A 89 -0.53 5.14 -2.48
CA ALA A 89 -0.80 6.47 -1.97
C ALA A 89 0.43 7.10 -1.29
N VAL A 90 1.18 6.34 -0.47
CA VAL A 90 2.43 6.82 0.16
C VAL A 90 3.45 7.21 -0.92
N VAL A 91 3.61 6.40 -1.97
CA VAL A 91 4.51 6.72 -3.09
C VAL A 91 4.08 8.01 -3.79
N THR A 92 2.79 8.13 -4.10
CA THR A 92 2.25 9.30 -4.80
C THR A 92 2.41 10.58 -3.97
N ALA A 93 2.12 10.50 -2.67
CA ALA A 93 2.26 11.60 -1.74
C ALA A 93 3.73 12.03 -1.59
N GLY A 94 4.65 11.09 -1.36
CA GLY A 94 6.07 11.39 -1.22
C GLY A 94 6.65 12.10 -2.45
N ARG A 95 6.28 11.65 -3.66
CA ARG A 95 6.69 12.32 -4.91
C ARG A 95 6.18 13.75 -4.98
N ARG A 96 4.88 13.96 -4.73
CA ARG A 96 4.26 15.29 -4.73
C ARG A 96 4.90 16.22 -3.70
N ASP A 97 5.18 15.72 -2.51
CA ASP A 97 5.79 16.49 -1.43
C ASP A 97 7.22 16.89 -1.81
N LEU A 98 8.02 15.95 -2.35
CA LEU A 98 9.36 16.23 -2.87
C LEU A 98 9.33 17.28 -3.99
N ASP A 99 8.44 17.12 -4.98
CA ASP A 99 8.29 18.06 -6.09
C ASP A 99 7.97 19.48 -5.56
N SER A 100 7.15 19.58 -4.51
CA SER A 100 6.80 20.85 -3.85
C SER A 100 8.01 21.50 -3.16
N VAL A 101 8.84 20.71 -2.46
CA VAL A 101 10.07 21.20 -1.82
C VAL A 101 11.06 21.72 -2.86
N LYS A 102 11.25 20.99 -3.97
CA LYS A 102 12.12 21.44 -5.06
C LYS A 102 11.67 22.77 -5.63
N GLN A 103 10.37 22.91 -5.91
CA GLN A 103 9.84 24.14 -6.48
C GLN A 103 10.08 25.33 -5.55
N TRP A 104 9.81 25.17 -4.25
CA TRP A 104 10.07 26.20 -3.25
C TRP A 104 11.54 26.65 -3.20
N VAL A 105 12.50 25.71 -3.26
CA VAL A 105 13.93 26.07 -3.30
C VAL A 105 14.32 26.76 -4.60
N ILE A 106 13.77 26.32 -5.75
CA ILE A 106 14.02 26.96 -7.05
C ILE A 106 13.48 28.39 -7.07
N ASP A 107 12.27 28.62 -6.57
CA ASP A 107 11.64 29.94 -6.54
C ASP A 107 12.42 30.92 -5.66
N ALA A 108 12.90 30.45 -4.51
CA ALA A 108 13.78 31.23 -3.65
C ALA A 108 15.12 31.56 -4.33
N ALA A 109 15.71 30.60 -5.05
CA ALA A 109 16.93 30.81 -5.81
C ALA A 109 16.75 31.83 -6.96
N ALA A 110 15.61 31.77 -7.67
CA ALA A 110 15.27 32.71 -8.73
C ALA A 110 15.06 34.15 -8.21
N SER A 111 14.62 34.29 -6.97
CA SER A 111 14.37 35.57 -6.32
C SER A 111 15.64 36.20 -5.71
N ALA A 112 16.74 35.46 -5.61
CA ALA A 112 17.97 35.93 -4.98
C ALA A 112 18.77 36.84 -5.92
N PRO A 113 19.30 37.98 -5.44
CA PRO A 113 20.20 38.81 -6.24
C PRO A 113 21.47 38.03 -6.64
N PRO A 114 22.01 38.19 -7.87
CA PRO A 114 23.21 37.50 -8.34
C PRO A 114 24.49 38.11 -7.71
N THR A 115 24.57 38.08 -6.39
CA THR A 115 25.66 38.66 -5.59
C THR A 115 26.10 37.65 -4.53
N ALA A 116 27.30 37.82 -3.97
CA ALA A 116 27.77 36.98 -2.87
C ALA A 116 26.83 37.01 -1.64
N ALA A 117 26.17 38.15 -1.38
CA ALA A 117 25.17 38.28 -0.32
C ALA A 117 23.90 37.45 -0.62
N GLY A 118 23.42 37.48 -1.87
CA GLY A 118 22.29 36.66 -2.31
C GLY A 118 22.58 35.16 -2.19
N VAL A 119 23.78 34.73 -2.59
CA VAL A 119 24.21 33.32 -2.43
C VAL A 119 24.24 32.89 -0.96
N ARG A 120 24.74 33.76 -0.06
CA ARG A 120 24.73 33.48 1.39
C ARG A 120 23.30 33.40 1.93
N GLY A 121 22.40 34.24 1.43
CA GLY A 121 20.96 34.22 1.78
C GLY A 121 20.24 32.92 1.39
N LEU A 122 20.74 32.20 0.38
CA LEU A 122 20.16 30.91 -0.05
C LEU A 122 20.57 29.71 0.79
N LEU A 123 21.67 29.80 1.55
CA LEU A 123 22.14 28.71 2.41
C LEU A 123 21.06 28.16 3.36
N PRO A 124 20.33 28.98 4.13
CA PRO A 124 19.27 28.47 5.00
C PRO A 124 18.10 27.84 4.24
N VAL A 125 17.75 28.37 3.06
CA VAL A 125 16.68 27.80 2.21
C VAL A 125 17.06 26.40 1.77
N VAL A 126 18.28 26.22 1.25
CA VAL A 126 18.77 24.90 0.84
C VAL A 126 18.87 23.95 2.02
N ALA A 127 19.38 24.42 3.17
CA ALA A 127 19.47 23.59 4.38
C ALA A 127 18.08 23.09 4.83
N ASN A 128 17.08 23.97 4.86
CA ASN A 128 15.70 23.60 5.19
C ASN A 128 15.10 22.65 4.15
N GLY A 129 15.33 22.89 2.85
CA GLY A 129 14.84 22.01 1.79
C GLY A 129 15.42 20.60 1.91
N THR A 130 16.71 20.47 2.18
CA THR A 130 17.36 19.17 2.41
C THR A 130 16.81 18.47 3.66
N ALA A 131 16.56 19.21 4.75
CA ALA A 131 15.95 18.65 5.95
C ALA A 131 14.53 18.13 5.69
N GLU A 132 13.73 18.86 4.90
CA GLU A 132 12.38 18.45 4.53
C GLU A 132 12.38 17.20 3.63
N ILE A 133 13.33 17.09 2.68
CA ILE A 133 13.54 15.86 1.90
C ILE A 133 13.76 14.66 2.83
N ALA A 134 14.66 14.81 3.82
CA ALA A 134 14.92 13.75 4.78
C ALA A 134 13.67 13.39 5.60
N ALA A 135 12.90 14.38 6.05
CA ALA A 135 11.66 14.17 6.79
C ALA A 135 10.60 13.41 5.96
N ILE A 136 10.45 13.75 4.68
CA ILE A 136 9.55 13.06 3.75
C ILE A 136 9.95 11.58 3.60
N ILE A 137 11.23 11.30 3.40
CA ILE A 137 11.75 9.93 3.28
C ILE A 137 11.48 9.14 4.57
N HIS A 138 11.81 9.70 5.73
CA HIS A 138 11.61 9.03 7.02
C HIS A 138 10.13 8.73 7.29
N ARG A 139 9.24 9.69 7.05
CA ARG A 139 7.79 9.49 7.19
C ARG A 139 7.29 8.41 6.25
N SER A 140 7.69 8.47 4.98
CA SER A 140 7.28 7.49 3.97
C SER A 140 7.74 6.07 4.30
N ASN A 141 8.96 5.92 4.82
CA ASN A 141 9.46 4.62 5.27
C ASN A 141 8.67 4.09 6.47
N ALA A 142 8.38 4.94 7.47
CA ALA A 142 7.57 4.53 8.62
C ALA A 142 6.16 4.09 8.19
N ASP A 143 5.53 4.81 7.25
CA ASP A 143 4.23 4.44 6.71
C ASP A 143 4.30 3.10 5.95
N MET A 144 5.34 2.89 5.13
CA MET A 144 5.57 1.64 4.42
C MET A 144 5.84 0.46 5.36
N ASP A 145 6.62 0.64 6.42
CA ASP A 145 6.89 -0.39 7.43
C ASP A 145 5.61 -0.81 8.15
N ALA A 146 4.75 0.15 8.49
CA ALA A 146 3.45 -0.12 9.08
C ALA A 146 2.53 -0.89 8.12
N ILE A 147 2.53 -0.53 6.82
CA ILE A 147 1.79 -1.27 5.80
C ILE A 147 2.35 -2.69 5.66
N ALA A 148 3.67 -2.85 5.58
CA ALA A 148 4.32 -4.16 5.47
C ALA A 148 3.99 -5.07 6.66
N ALA A 149 3.90 -4.52 7.88
CA ALA A 149 3.48 -5.27 9.05
C ALA A 149 2.03 -5.81 8.90
N ARG A 150 1.10 -4.99 8.41
CA ARG A 150 -0.29 -5.41 8.15
C ARG A 150 -0.40 -6.44 7.02
N ILE A 151 0.39 -6.30 5.96
CA ILE A 151 0.46 -7.30 4.89
C ILE A 151 0.97 -8.65 5.42
N ARG A 152 2.01 -8.65 6.27
CA ARG A 152 2.49 -9.89 6.92
C ARG A 152 1.42 -10.53 7.80
N GLU A 153 0.68 -9.74 8.58
CA GLU A 153 -0.44 -10.23 9.38
C GLU A 153 -1.54 -10.86 8.51
N ILE A 154 -1.87 -10.25 7.37
CA ILE A 154 -2.79 -10.81 6.38
C ILE A 154 -2.25 -12.15 5.85
N GLY A 155 -0.96 -12.20 5.51
CA GLY A 155 -0.26 -13.43 5.10
C GLY A 155 -0.40 -14.57 6.10
N SER A 156 -0.12 -14.32 7.38
CA SER A 156 -0.28 -15.33 8.44
C SER A 156 -1.72 -15.83 8.57
N ARG A 157 -2.72 -14.97 8.35
CA ARG A 157 -4.13 -15.39 8.35
C ARG A 157 -4.48 -16.27 7.16
N TYR A 158 -3.82 -16.12 6.01
CA TYR A 158 -3.97 -17.09 4.91
C TYR A 158 -3.38 -18.45 5.30
N ASP A 159 -2.20 -18.47 5.93
CA ASP A 159 -1.54 -19.71 6.36
C ASP A 159 -2.41 -20.48 7.39
N GLU A 160 -3.07 -19.76 8.30
CA GLU A 160 -4.02 -20.37 9.25
C GLU A 160 -5.22 -21.01 8.55
N LEU A 161 -5.72 -20.41 7.46
CA LEU A 161 -6.85 -20.96 6.71
C LEU A 161 -6.44 -22.20 5.91
N THR A 162 -5.23 -22.23 5.36
CA THR A 162 -4.74 -23.40 4.61
C THR A 162 -4.41 -24.57 5.54
N ALA A 163 -3.80 -24.32 6.70
CA ALA A 163 -3.54 -25.34 7.71
C ALA A 163 -4.84 -26.02 8.19
N ARG A 164 -5.87 -25.24 8.51
CA ARG A 164 -7.18 -25.78 8.90
C ARG A 164 -7.90 -26.56 7.80
N GLY A 165 -7.59 -26.26 6.54
CA GLY A 165 -8.12 -26.99 5.38
C GLY A 165 -7.48 -28.36 5.19
N ALA A 166 -6.25 -28.55 5.67
CA ALA A 166 -5.51 -29.82 5.57
C ALA A 166 -5.90 -30.86 6.65
N ASP A 167 -6.49 -30.39 7.75
CA ASP A 167 -6.93 -31.25 8.88
C ASP A 167 -8.34 -31.85 8.70
N CYS A 168 -9.00 -31.61 7.56
CA CYS A 168 -10.35 -32.09 7.24
C CYS A 168 -10.35 -33.07 6.07
#